data_AF-A0A519I8K9-F1
#
_entry.id   AF-A0A519I8K9-F1
#
_cell.length_a   1.000
_cell.length_b   1.000
_cell.length_c   1.000
_cell.angle_alpha   90.00
_cell.angle_beta   90.00
_cell.angle_gamma   90.00
#
_symmetry.space_group_name_H-M   'P 1'
#
loop_
_entity.id
_entity.type
_entity.pdbx_description
1 polymer ?
#
loop_
_entity_poly.entity_id
_entity_poly.type
_entity_poly.pdbx_seq_one_letter_code
_entity_poly.pdbx_strand_id
1 'polypeptide(L)' 'MPAGHLVQHGWRGHLIKLKITCREATDITLRAEDRRMPLTERLALRLHHRICGNCRRFYRQVELMREASARWRKYTED' A
#
# COMPACT_ATOMS: atom_id res chain seq x y z
N MET A 1 20.55 15.03 -4.48
CA MET A 1 19.93 14.43 -3.28
C MET A 1 19.60 12.98 -3.60
N PRO A 2 20.35 11.96 -3.12
CA PRO A 2 20.03 10.58 -3.43
C PRO A 2 18.89 10.06 -2.53
N ALA A 3 17.90 9.47 -3.18
CA ALA A 3 16.74 8.83 -2.60
C ALA A 3 17.12 7.71 -1.63
N GLY A 4 16.40 7.63 -0.51
CA GLY A 4 16.53 6.58 0.49
C GLY A 4 16.21 5.20 -0.08
N HIS A 5 17.23 4.54 -0.60
CA HIS A 5 17.24 3.13 -0.95
C HIS A 5 17.39 2.28 0.32
N LEU A 6 16.42 2.34 1.24
CA LEU A 6 16.49 1.64 2.53
C LEU A 6 15.09 1.23 3.05
N VAL A 7 14.46 0.26 2.39
CA VAL A 7 13.79 -0.88 3.07
C VAL A 7 13.92 -2.11 2.15
N GLN A 8 15.14 -2.58 1.93
CA GLN A 8 15.38 -3.95 1.49
C GLN A 8 16.24 -4.63 2.55
N HIS A 9 15.60 -5.06 3.65
CA HIS A 9 16.19 -6.03 4.57
C HIS A 9 15.25 -7.23 4.71
N GLY A 10 15.31 -8.06 3.67
CA GLY A 10 15.55 -9.50 3.74
C GLY A 10 14.76 -10.32 4.74
N TRP A 11 13.78 -11.06 4.24
CA TRP A 11 13.46 -12.41 4.75
C TRP A 11 13.15 -13.31 3.55
N ARG A 12 14.17 -14.06 3.09
CA ARG A 12 13.99 -15.27 2.28
C ARG A 12 13.27 -16.29 3.17
N GLY A 13 11.95 -16.38 3.05
CA GLY A 13 11.16 -17.35 3.81
C GLY A 13 9.67 -17.20 3.49
N HIS A 14 9.10 -18.25 2.91
CA HIS A 14 7.70 -18.45 2.52
C HIS A 14 6.71 -18.45 3.72
N LEU A 15 6.83 -17.54 4.69
CA LEU A 15 5.93 -17.45 5.84
C LEU A 15 5.15 -16.14 5.78
N ILE A 16 3.83 -16.28 5.62
CA ILE A 16 2.84 -15.22 5.48
C ILE A 16 2.90 -14.30 6.72
N LYS A 17 3.55 -13.14 6.61
CA LYS A 17 3.62 -12.16 7.70
C LYS A 17 2.29 -11.39 7.80
N LEU A 18 1.45 -11.79 8.76
CA LEU A 18 0.14 -11.14 9.02
C LEU A 18 0.24 -9.90 9.91
N LYS A 19 1.22 -9.85 10.82
CA LYS A 19 1.46 -8.71 11.70
C LYS A 19 2.48 -7.77 11.07
N ILE A 20 2.02 -6.61 10.62
CA ILE A 20 2.84 -5.57 9.97
C ILE A 20 2.81 -4.27 10.78
N THR A 21 3.91 -3.53 10.73
CA THR A 21 4.06 -2.19 11.32
C THR A 21 3.38 -1.11 10.48
N CYS A 22 3.16 0.08 11.03
CA CYS A 22 2.61 1.21 10.26
C CYS A 22 3.46 1.56 9.03
N ARG A 23 4.81 1.47 9.15
CA ARG A 23 5.74 1.72 8.03
C ARG A 23 5.55 0.68 6.92
N GLU A 24 5.45 -0.58 7.28
CA GLU A 24 5.18 -1.66 6.31
C GLU A 24 3.79 -1.52 5.68
N ALA A 25 2.78 -1.11 6.44
CA ALA A 25 1.44 -0.87 5.92
C ALA A 25 1.42 0.27 4.89
N THR A 26 2.10 1.39 5.17
CA THR A 26 2.22 2.49 4.20
C THR A 26 3.01 2.08 2.96
N ASP A 27 4.09 1.31 3.14
CA ASP A 27 4.92 0.81 2.04
C ASP A 27 4.16 -0.16 1.13
N ILE A 28 3.43 -1.13 1.69
CA ILE A 28 2.54 -2.03 0.93
C ILE A 28 1.49 -1.23 0.16
N THR A 29 0.87 -0.23 0.81
CA THR A 29 -0.17 0.61 0.18
C THR A 29 0.39 1.35 -1.03
N LEU A 30 1.56 1.98 -0.91
CA LEU A 30 2.19 2.70 -2.02
C LEU A 30 2.64 1.75 -3.13
N ARG A 31 3.26 0.61 -2.78
CA ARG A 31 3.65 -0.41 -3.78
C ARG A 31 2.44 -0.93 -4.56
N ALA A 32 1.24 -0.92 -4.00
CA ALA A 32 0.03 -1.36 -4.69
C ALA A 32 -0.44 -0.43 -5.81
N GLU A 33 -0.01 0.83 -5.79
CA GLU A 33 -0.30 1.79 -6.86
C GLU A 33 0.54 1.48 -8.11
N ASP A 34 1.76 0.96 -7.93
CA ASP A 34 2.67 0.64 -9.04
C ASP A 34 2.51 -0.80 -9.56
N ARG A 35 2.16 -1.75 -8.68
CA ARG A 35 2.11 -3.18 -9.02
C ARG A 35 0.95 -3.91 -8.35
N ARG A 36 0.61 -5.09 -8.89
CA ARG A 36 -0.43 -5.94 -8.29
C ARG A 36 -0.02 -6.40 -6.89
N MET A 37 -0.90 -6.13 -5.92
CA MET A 37 -0.73 -6.55 -4.53
C MET A 37 -1.11 -8.04 -4.34
N PRO A 38 -0.23 -8.88 -3.77
CA PRO A 38 -0.55 -10.26 -3.41
C PRO A 38 -1.63 -10.35 -2.32
N LEU A 39 -2.39 -11.45 -2.32
CA LEU A 39 -3.52 -11.64 -1.40
C LEU A 39 -3.11 -11.61 0.08
N THR A 40 -1.89 -12.05 0.39
CA THR A 40 -1.33 -12.04 1.76
C THR A 40 -1.11 -10.63 2.29
N GLU A 41 -0.53 -9.74 1.49
CA GLU A 41 -0.36 -8.32 1.82
C GLU A 41 -1.72 -7.63 2.00
N ARG A 42 -2.71 -7.97 1.16
CA ARG A 42 -4.09 -7.47 1.29
C ARG A 42 -4.72 -7.88 2.62
N LEU A 43 -4.51 -9.13 3.04
CA LEU A 43 -5.02 -9.62 4.32
C LEU A 43 -4.32 -8.93 5.50
N ALA A 44 -3.00 -8.78 5.45
CA ALA A 44 -2.23 -8.09 6.48
C ALA A 44 -2.68 -6.62 6.66
N LEU A 45 -2.92 -5.89 5.56
CA LEU A 45 -3.47 -4.53 5.61
C LEU A 45 -4.87 -4.49 6.23
N ARG A 46 -5.76 -5.40 5.83
CA ARG A 46 -7.11 -5.46 6.41
C ARG A 46 -7.06 -5.67 7.93
N LEU A 47 -6.20 -6.54 8.42
CA LEU A 47 -6.01 -6.77 9.85
C LEU A 47 -5.42 -5.53 10.53
N HIS A 48 -4.39 -4.90 9.95
CA HIS A 48 -3.77 -3.71 10.51
C HIS A 48 -4.76 -2.52 10.58
N HIS A 49 -5.63 -2.34 9.59
CA HIS A 49 -6.67 -1.29 9.59
C HIS A 49 -7.73 -1.47 10.68
N ARG A 50 -7.89 -2.68 11.25
CA ARG A 50 -8.79 -2.91 12.40
C ARG A 50 -8.23 -2.34 13.69
N ILE A 51 -6.89 -2.24 13.81
CA ILE A 51 -6.20 -1.77 15.02
C ILE A 51 -5.63 -0.35 14.88
N CYS A 52 -5.37 0.12 13.66
CA CYS A 52 -4.77 1.42 13.40
C CYS A 52 -5.66 2.28 12.48
N GLY A 53 -6.33 3.27 13.07
CA GLY A 53 -7.18 4.21 12.33
C GLY A 53 -6.42 5.13 11.38
N ASN A 54 -5.18 5.49 11.71
CA ASN A 54 -4.35 6.37 10.88
C ASN A 54 -3.97 5.68 9.56
N CYS A 55 -3.52 4.43 9.60
CA CYS A 55 -3.23 3.67 8.38
C CYS A 55 -4.49 3.46 7.53
N ARG A 56 -5.66 3.22 8.16
CA ARG A 56 -6.93 3.16 7.44
C ARG A 56 -7.27 4.49 6.74
N ARG A 57 -7.01 5.63 7.38
CA ARG A 57 -7.23 6.95 6.77
C ARG A 57 -6.27 7.18 5.60
N PHE A 58 -4.99 6.86 5.78
CA PHE A 58 -3.98 6.96 4.73
C PHE A 58 -4.35 6.13 3.51
N TYR A 59 -4.75 4.87 3.70
CA TYR A 59 -5.21 3.99 2.62
C TYR A 59 -6.34 4.62 1.78
N ARG A 60 -7.35 5.19 2.44
CA ARG A 60 -8.46 5.89 1.76
C ARG A 60 -8.03 7.15 1.02
N GLN A 61 -7.00 7.85 1.51
CA GLN A 61 -6.45 9.01 0.82
C GLN A 61 -5.77 8.60 -0.50
N VAL A 62 -5.01 7.51 -0.47
CA VAL A 62 -4.37 6.96 -1.67
C VAL A 62 -5.43 6.47 -2.68
N GLU A 63 -6.45 5.76 -2.21
CA GLU A 63 -7.57 5.31 -3.05
C GLU A 63 -8.29 6.47 -3.75
N LEU A 64 -8.57 7.56 -3.00
CA LEU A 64 -9.15 8.78 -3.57
C LEU A 64 -8.28 9.37 -4.69
N MET A 65 -6.96 9.44 -4.50
CA MET A 65 -6.03 9.94 -5.51
C MET A 65 -6.03 9.08 -6.77
N ARG A 66 -6.08 7.75 -6.60
CA ARG A 66 -6.16 6.79 -7.70
C ARG A 66 -7.44 6.95 -8.51
N GLU A 67 -8.59 7.06 -7.83
CA GLU A 67 -9.89 7.26 -8.47
C GLU A 67 -9.97 8.59 -9.21
N ALA A 68 -9.49 9.68 -8.59
CA ALA A 68 -9.44 10.99 -9.22
C ALA A 68 -8.57 10.96 -10.50
N SER A 69 -7.41 10.32 -10.43
CA SER A 69 -6.49 10.16 -11.57
C SER A 69 -7.11 9.32 -12.68
N ALA A 70 -7.82 8.24 -12.34
CA ALA A 70 -8.53 7.42 -13.31
C ALA A 70 -9.67 8.19 -14.00
N ARG A 71 -10.43 8.99 -13.24
CA ARG A 71 -11.49 9.84 -13.79
C ARG A 71 -10.94 10.91 -14.73
N TRP A 72 -9.82 11.54 -14.36
CA TRP A 72 -9.14 12.51 -15.20
C TRP A 72 -8.69 11.92 -16.54
N ARG A 73 -8.06 10.74 -16.52
CA ARG A 73 -7.64 10.06 -17.77
C ARG A 73 -8.82 9.81 -18.71
N LYS A 74 -9.94 9.32 -18.16
CA LYS A 74 -11.16 9.09 -18.94
C LYS A 74 -11.69 10.38 -19.58
N TYR A 75 -11.73 11.48 -18.82
CA TYR A 75 -12.19 12.77 -19.34
C TYR A 75 -11.34 13.29 -20.52
N THR A 76 -10.04 13.03 -20.54
CA THR A 76 -9.15 13.48 -21.63
C THR A 76 -9.24 12.59 -22.88
N GLU A 77 -9.72 11.35 -22.74
CA GLU A 77 -9.88 10.41 -23.85
C GLU A 77 -11.23 10.58 -24.59
N ASP A 78 -12.23 11.19 -23.91
CA ASP A 78 -13.53 11.59 -24.45
C ASP A 78 -13.46 12.97 -25.15
#